data_AF-A0A074YU99-F1
#
_entry.id   AF-A0A074YU99-F1
#
_cell.length_a   1.000
_cell.length_b   1.000
_cell.length_c   1.000
_cell.angle_alpha   90.00
_cell.angle_beta   90.00
_cell.angle_gamma   90.00
#
_symmetry.space_group_name_H-M   'P 1'
#
loop_
_entity.id
_entity.type
_entity.pdbx_description
1 polymer ?
#
loop_
_entity_poly.entity_id
_entity_poly.type
_entity_poly.pdbx_seq_one_letter_code
_entity_poly.pdbx_strand_id
1 'polypeptide(L)'
;MKITPSAHLQSNESQINYVYYFFNSSPQASSPDEKALVEGAAQNGVVFVGVEPVEDSISTKRYKIEYRNGGSTNDNAAEQKCYLVDAVLEFTSERKRMTVMVRYPDGTYHIHSKGAESTMLTPE
;
A
#
# COMPACT_ATOMS: atom_id res chain seq x y z
N MET A 1 16.55 -36.26 21.90
CA MET A 1 17.93 -36.15 21.40
C MET A 1 18.12 -34.71 20.93
N LYS A 2 19.09 -33.99 21.53
CA LYS A 2 19.47 -32.63 21.12
C LYS A 2 20.01 -32.67 19.69
N ILE A 3 19.68 -31.66 18.87
CA ILE A 3 20.67 -31.05 17.98
C ILE A 3 20.42 -29.54 17.97
N THR A 4 21.33 -28.80 18.61
CA THR A 4 21.53 -27.37 18.36
C THR A 4 22.51 -27.25 17.18
N PRO A 5 22.26 -26.39 16.19
CA PRO A 5 23.32 -25.76 15.41
C PRO A 5 23.26 -24.25 15.67
N SER A 6 24.17 -23.69 16.48
CA SER A 6 25.51 -23.23 16.08
C SER A 6 25.48 -22.35 14.83
N ALA A 7 25.75 -21.06 15.07
CA ALA A 7 25.76 -19.98 14.11
C ALA A 7 26.89 -20.13 13.09
N HIS A 8 26.53 -20.24 11.81
CA HIS A 8 27.19 -19.58 10.67
C HIS A 8 26.59 -20.16 9.38
N LEU A 9 25.67 -19.40 8.78
CA LEU A 9 25.28 -19.39 7.35
C LEU A 9 23.92 -18.67 7.27
N GLN A 10 23.91 -17.35 7.45
CA GLN A 10 22.73 -16.50 7.26
C GLN A 10 23.09 -15.35 6.34
N SER A 11 22.60 -15.38 5.11
CA SER A 11 22.42 -14.13 4.35
C SER A 11 21.36 -14.16 3.25
N ASN A 12 20.94 -15.31 2.70
CA ASN A 12 20.02 -15.31 1.54
C ASN A 12 18.64 -15.94 1.76
N GLU A 13 18.49 -17.00 2.55
CA GLU A 13 17.16 -17.65 2.70
C GLU A 13 16.16 -16.84 3.52
N SER A 14 16.64 -16.02 4.47
CA SER A 14 15.79 -15.18 5.29
C SER A 14 15.12 -14.06 4.48
N GLN A 15 15.84 -13.49 3.51
CA GLN A 15 15.28 -12.44 2.63
C GLN A 15 14.28 -13.02 1.64
N ILE A 16 14.57 -14.17 1.04
CA ILE A 16 13.64 -14.84 0.12
C ILE A 16 12.35 -15.21 0.86
N ASN A 17 12.44 -15.73 2.09
CA ASN A 17 11.26 -16.01 2.91
C ASN A 17 10.48 -14.73 3.26
N TYR A 18 11.15 -13.63 3.64
CA TYR A 18 10.47 -12.36 3.89
C TYR A 18 9.73 -11.84 2.66
N VAL A 19 10.38 -11.88 1.49
CA VAL A 19 9.76 -11.49 0.21
C VAL A 19 8.57 -12.40 -0.11
N TYR A 20 8.71 -13.71 0.11
CA TYR A 20 7.63 -14.68 -0.14
C TYR A 20 6.44 -14.48 0.81
N TYR A 21 6.68 -14.19 2.10
CA TYR A 21 5.61 -13.89 3.05
C TYR A 21 4.89 -12.57 2.72
N PHE A 22 5.62 -11.56 2.24
CA PHE A 22 5.08 -10.25 1.89
C PHE A 22 4.23 -10.31 0.60
N PHE A 23 4.63 -11.13 -0.38
CA PHE A 23 3.85 -11.37 -1.60
C PHE A 23 2.63 -12.28 -1.38
N ASN A 24 2.64 -13.15 -0.37
CA ASN A 24 1.51 -14.04 -0.05
C ASN A 24 0.59 -13.52 1.06
N SER A 25 0.94 -12.44 1.76
CA SER A 25 0.03 -11.80 2.69
C SER A 25 -1.00 -10.98 1.92
N SER A 26 -2.24 -11.47 1.85
CA SER A 26 -3.35 -10.63 1.37
C SER A 26 -3.37 -9.34 2.17
N PRO A 27 -3.55 -8.16 1.53
CA PRO A 27 -3.58 -6.90 2.24
C PRO A 27 -4.60 -6.96 3.37
N GLN A 28 -4.15 -6.62 4.58
CA GLN A 28 -5.03 -6.50 5.75
C GLN A 28 -5.77 -5.18 5.61
N ALA A 29 -7.04 -5.25 5.19
CA ALA A 29 -7.92 -4.10 5.09
C ALA A 29 -8.91 -4.10 6.26
N SER A 30 -9.34 -2.91 6.67
CA SER A 30 -10.33 -2.75 7.74
C SER A 30 -11.73 -3.20 7.32
N SER A 31 -11.99 -3.31 6.01
CA SER A 31 -13.26 -3.77 5.47
C SER A 31 -13.11 -4.59 4.17
N PRO A 32 -14.10 -5.46 3.83
CA PRO A 32 -14.05 -6.30 2.63
C PRO A 32 -14.04 -5.51 1.29
N ASP A 33 -14.72 -4.37 1.24
CA ASP A 33 -14.76 -3.48 0.08
C ASP A 33 -13.40 -2.83 -0.20
N GLU A 34 -12.68 -2.42 0.85
CA GLU A 34 -11.32 -1.89 0.72
C GLU A 34 -10.36 -2.93 0.17
N LYS A 35 -10.45 -4.16 0.69
CA LYS A 35 -9.65 -5.28 0.18
C LYS A 35 -9.92 -5.51 -1.30
N ALA A 36 -11.19 -5.57 -1.71
CA ALA A 36 -11.57 -5.80 -3.10
C ALA A 36 -11.05 -4.71 -4.04
N LEU A 37 -11.07 -3.44 -3.62
CA LEU A 37 -10.52 -2.33 -4.42
C LEU A 37 -9.00 -2.46 -4.61
N VAL A 38 -8.25 -2.80 -3.55
CA VAL A 38 -6.79 -2.99 -3.62
C VAL A 38 -6.42 -4.21 -4.48
N GLU A 39 -7.15 -5.31 -4.34
CA GLU A 39 -6.95 -6.51 -5.16
C GLU A 39 -7.28 -6.24 -6.63
N GLY A 40 -8.36 -5.52 -6.92
CA GLY A 40 -8.71 -5.10 -8.27
C GLY A 40 -7.65 -4.19 -8.90
N ALA A 41 -7.09 -3.24 -8.15
CA ALA A 41 -5.98 -2.40 -8.60
C ALA A 41 -4.74 -3.24 -8.94
N ALA A 42 -4.41 -4.23 -8.10
CA ALA A 42 -3.27 -5.12 -8.30
C ALA A 42 -3.43 -5.98 -9.57
N GLN A 43 -4.64 -6.50 -9.84
CA GLN A 43 -4.95 -7.24 -11.07
C GLN A 43 -4.77 -6.39 -12.34
N ASN A 44 -4.89 -5.06 -12.21
CA ASN A 44 -4.69 -4.10 -13.29
C ASN A 44 -3.29 -3.46 -13.28
N GLY A 45 -2.33 -4.06 -12.56
CA GLY A 45 -0.93 -3.64 -12.58
C GLY A 45 -0.58 -2.48 -11.65
N VAL A 46 -1.47 -2.07 -10.74
CA VAL A 46 -1.18 -1.08 -9.68
C VAL A 46 -1.16 -1.78 -8.33
N VAL A 47 0.03 -2.14 -7.88
CA VAL A 47 0.21 -3.04 -6.74
C VAL A 47 0.63 -2.24 -5.51
N PHE A 48 -0.19 -2.32 -4.46
CA PHE A 48 0.20 -1.83 -3.14
C PHE A 48 1.29 -2.75 -2.57
N VAL A 49 2.47 -2.19 -2.35
CA VAL A 49 3.62 -2.93 -1.81
C VAL A 49 3.59 -2.85 -0.29
N GLY A 50 3.63 -1.65 0.29
CA GLY A 50 3.66 -1.53 1.74
C GLY A 50 3.61 -0.10 2.26
N VAL A 51 3.62 0.00 3.59
CA VAL A 51 3.68 1.27 4.32
C VAL A 51 4.90 1.30 5.22
N GLU A 52 5.60 2.42 5.24
CA GLU A 52 6.71 2.69 6.16
C GLU A 52 6.46 4.00 6.92
N PRO A 53 6.86 4.10 8.20
CA PRO A 53 6.88 5.37 8.89
C PRO A 53 7.90 6.32 8.23
N VAL A 54 7.66 7.62 8.36
CA VAL A 54 8.64 8.65 7.98
C VAL A 54 9.34 9.12 9.25
N GLU A 55 10.68 9.08 9.25
CA GLU A 55 11.48 9.63 10.33
C GLU A 55 11.11 11.10 10.58
N ASP A 56 11.13 11.53 11.85
CA ASP A 56 10.74 12.87 12.30
C ASP A 56 9.27 13.28 12.04
N SER A 57 8.40 12.34 11.68
CA SER A 57 6.97 12.61 11.54
C SER A 57 6.12 11.52 12.19
N ILE A 58 5.29 11.91 13.16
CA ILE A 58 4.36 10.99 13.85
C ILE A 58 3.18 10.59 12.96
N SER A 59 2.64 11.52 12.16
CA SER A 59 1.41 11.28 11.37
C SER A 59 1.69 10.78 9.95
N THR A 60 2.76 11.26 9.32
CA THR A 60 3.08 10.93 7.92
C THR A 60 3.54 9.49 7.77
N LYS A 61 2.94 8.81 6.78
CA LYS A 61 3.34 7.46 6.36
C LYS A 61 3.72 7.45 4.88
N ARG A 62 4.75 6.69 4.53
CA ARG A 62 5.18 6.48 3.14
C ARG A 62 4.55 5.21 2.58
N TYR A 63 3.75 5.36 1.54
CA TYR A 63 3.11 4.28 0.80
C TYR A 63 3.92 3.97 -0.46
N LYS A 64 4.25 2.70 -0.66
CA LYS A 64 4.97 2.20 -1.85
C LYS A 64 3.98 1.53 -2.79
N ILE A 65 3.92 2.02 -4.03
CA ILE A 65 3.08 1.47 -5.10
C ILE A 65 3.97 1.04 -6.25
N GLU A 66 3.77 -0.16 -6.77
CA GLU A 66 4.44 -0.70 -7.94
C GLU A 66 3.50 -0.66 -9.15
N TYR A 67 3.98 -0.11 -10.25
CA TYR A 67 3.28 -0.05 -11.53
C TYR A 67 3.89 -1.08 -12.50
N ARG A 68 3.08 -2.05 -12.92
CA ARG A 68 3.45 -3.11 -13.86
C ARG A 68 2.92 -2.78 -15.25
N ASN A 69 3.81 -2.70 -16.24
CA ASN A 69 3.40 -2.51 -17.63
C ASN A 69 2.73 -3.80 -18.15
N GLY A 70 1.43 -3.71 -18.46
CA GLY A 70 0.58 -4.83 -18.85
C GLY A 70 0.82 -5.42 -20.25
N GLY A 71 2.00 -5.26 -20.85
CA GLY A 71 2.24 -5.76 -22.18
C GLY A 71 3.68 -5.62 -22.69
N SER A 72 4.22 -6.75 -23.11
CA SER A 72 5.37 -6.92 -24.00
C SER A 72 6.72 -7.32 -23.38
N THR A 73 7.09 -8.54 -23.77
CA THR A 73 8.41 -9.17 -23.87
C THR A 73 9.64 -8.36 -23.41
N ASN A 74 10.35 -8.95 -22.46
CA ASN A 74 11.78 -8.81 -22.15
C ASN A 74 12.28 -7.62 -21.31
N ASP A 75 11.47 -6.60 -21.03
CA ASP A 75 11.84 -5.57 -20.03
C ASP A 75 10.81 -5.53 -18.89
N ASN A 76 10.95 -6.45 -17.93
CA ASN A 76 10.16 -6.54 -16.69
C ASN A 76 10.47 -5.40 -15.70
N ALA A 77 10.65 -4.17 -16.17
CA ALA A 77 10.92 -3.03 -15.30
C ALA A 77 9.62 -2.54 -14.67
N ALA A 78 9.31 -3.06 -13.49
CA ALA A 78 8.28 -2.50 -12.63
C ALA A 78 8.74 -1.13 -12.10
N GLU A 79 7.90 -0.11 -12.23
CA GLU A 79 8.19 1.23 -11.71
C GLU A 79 7.63 1.35 -10.29
N GLN A 80 8.49 1.61 -9.30
CA GLN A 80 8.05 1.85 -7.93
C GLN A 80 7.94 3.35 -7.64
N LYS A 81 6.80 3.79 -7.11
CA LYS A 81 6.54 5.16 -6.66
C LYS A 81 6.23 5.21 -5.16
N CYS A 82 6.69 6.28 -4.53
CA CYS A 82 6.49 6.55 -3.11
C CYS A 82 5.58 7.75 -2.92
N TYR A 83 4.51 7.58 -2.15
CA TYR A 83 3.54 8.61 -1.81
C TYR A 83 3.61 8.88 -0.30
N LEU A 84 3.57 10.15 0.12
CA LEU A 84 3.52 10.48 1.54
C LEU A 84 2.08 10.84 1.90
N VAL A 85 1.48 10.08 2.80
CA VAL A 85 0.14 10.38 3.33
C VAL A 85 0.33 11.14 4.64
N ASP A 86 -0.01 12.42 4.62
CA ASP A 86 0.22 13.33 5.75
C ASP A 86 -0.94 13.29 6.76
N ALA A 87 -2.16 13.02 6.26
CA ALA A 87 -3.37 12.92 7.07
C ALA A 87 -4.36 11.91 6.50
N VAL A 88 -5.05 11.21 7.41
CA VAL A 88 -6.17 10.31 7.11
C VAL A 88 -7.37 10.75 7.94
N LEU A 89 -8.47 11.06 7.28
CA LEU A 89 -9.77 11.22 7.89
C LEU A 89 -10.53 9.91 7.72
N GLU A 90 -10.44 9.07 8.74
CA GLU A 90 -11.02 7.73 8.79
C GLU A 90 -12.52 7.73 8.48
N PHE A 91 -12.99 6.60 7.95
CA PHE A 91 -14.42 6.41 7.74
C PHE A 91 -15.16 6.49 9.08
N THR A 92 -16.26 7.25 9.10
CA THR A 92 -17.22 7.21 10.20
C THR A 92 -18.63 7.08 9.64
N SER A 93 -19.55 6.46 10.38
CA SER A 93 -20.95 6.30 9.95
C SER A 93 -21.68 7.63 9.76
N GLU A 94 -21.26 8.67 10.48
CA GLU A 94 -21.76 10.03 10.32
C GLU A 94 -21.27 10.65 9.00
N ARG A 95 -19.95 10.54 8.73
CA ARG A 95 -19.35 11.10 7.51
C ARG A 95 -19.68 10.29 6.26
N LYS A 96 -19.84 8.97 6.36
CA LYS A 96 -20.02 8.02 5.24
C LYS A 96 -18.97 8.13 4.14
N ARG A 97 -17.79 8.64 4.47
CA ARG A 97 -16.63 8.79 3.57
C ARG A 97 -15.33 8.72 4.35
N MET A 98 -14.29 8.23 3.67
CA MET A 98 -12.90 8.32 4.08
C MET A 98 -12.17 9.34 3.18
N THR A 99 -11.16 10.02 3.71
CA THR A 99 -10.37 10.99 2.92
C THR A 99 -8.91 10.96 3.33
N VAL A 100 -8.00 11.13 2.37
CA VAL A 100 -6.56 11.19 2.60
C VAL A 100 -5.96 12.41 1.92
N MET A 101 -4.94 13.00 2.56
CA MET A 101 -4.09 14.04 1.96
C MET A 101 -2.73 13.43 1.62
N VAL A 102 -2.33 13.53 0.36
CA VAL A 102 -1.20 12.77 -0.21
C VAL A 102 -0.24 13.70 -0.96
N ARG A 103 1.05 13.59 -0.69
CA ARG A 103 2.12 14.13 -1.53
C ARG A 103 2.54 13.11 -2.57
N TYR A 104 2.48 13.52 -3.82
CA TYR A 104 2.86 12.72 -4.97
C TYR A 104 4.38 12.80 -5.23
N PRO A 105 4.96 11.81 -5.93
CA PRO A 105 6.38 11.83 -6.30
C PRO A 105 6.80 13.04 -7.13
N ASP A 106 5.87 13.67 -7.86
CA ASP A 106 6.09 14.87 -8.66
C ASP A 106 6.08 16.18 -7.83
N GLY A 107 5.94 16.08 -6.50
CA GLY A 107 5.91 17.21 -5.58
C GLY A 107 4.54 17.86 -5.42
N THR A 108 3.50 17.36 -6.09
CA THR A 108 2.13 17.88 -5.96
C THR A 108 1.41 17.31 -4.74
N TYR A 109 0.39 18.04 -4.26
CA TYR A 109 -0.44 17.65 -3.12
C TYR A 109 -1.85 17.34 -3.60
N HIS A 110 -2.39 16.19 -3.20
CA HIS A 110 -3.68 15.67 -3.63
C HIS A 110 -4.55 15.32 -2.43
N ILE A 111 -5.86 15.50 -2.58
CA ILE A 111 -6.86 15.04 -1.62
C ILE A 111 -7.74 14.01 -2.34
N HIS A 112 -7.79 12.80 -1.79
CA HIS A 112 -8.61 11.71 -2.33
C HIS A 112 -9.69 11.33 -1.34
N SER A 113 -10.92 11.17 -1.82
CA SER A 113 -12.06 10.78 -0.99
C SER A 113 -12.84 9.64 -1.63
N LYS A 114 -13.23 8.65 -0.82
CA LYS A 114 -14.16 7.58 -1.21
C LYS A 114 -15.29 7.48 -0.18
N GLY A 115 -16.52 7.28 -0.63
CA GLY A 115 -17.69 7.24 0.26
C GLY A 115 -19.00 7.10 -0.50
N ALA A 116 -20.10 7.21 0.23
CA ALA A 116 -21.44 7.16 -0.36
C ALA A 116 -21.69 8.33 -1.33
N GLU A 117 -22.35 8.04 -2.44
CA GLU A 117 -22.70 9.04 -3.46
C GLU A 117 -23.44 10.25 -2.86
N SER A 118 -24.45 9.98 -2.03
CA SER A 118 -25.25 11.02 -1.37
C SER A 118 -24.43 11.92 -0.44
N THR A 119 -23.30 11.46 0.07
CA THR A 119 -22.40 12.31 0.86
C THR A 119 -21.43 13.08 -0.04
N MET A 120 -21.04 12.51 -1.18
CA MET A 120 -20.03 13.09 -2.06
C MET A 120 -20.60 14.15 -3.01
N LEU A 121 -21.85 14.00 -3.46
CA LEU A 121 -22.44 14.81 -4.52
C LEU A 121 -23.55 15.77 -4.07
N THR A 122 -24.00 15.67 -2.82
CA THR A 122 -25.05 16.56 -2.32
C THR A 122 -24.43 17.92 -1.99
N PRO A 123 -24.88 19.02 -2.63
CA PRO A 123 -24.48 20.36 -2.25
C PRO A 123 -24.99 20.68 -0.84
N GLU A 124 -24.25 21.51 -0.10
CA GLU A 124 -24.70 22.06 1.20
C GLU A 124 -25.95 22.93 1.06
#